data_AF-A0A1Y6JW97-F1
#
_entry.id   AF-A0A1Y6JW97-F1
#
_cell.length_a   1.000
_cell.length_b   1.000
_cell.length_c   1.000
_cell.angle_alpha   90.00
_cell.angle_beta   90.00
_cell.angle_gamma   90.00
#
_symmetry.space_group_name_H-M   'P 1'
#
loop_
_entity.id
_entity.type
_entity.pdbx_description
1 polymer ?
#
loop_
_entity_poly.entity_id
_entity_poly.type
_entity_poly.pdbx_seq_one_letter_code
_entity_poly.pdbx_strand_id
1 'polypeptide(L)'
;MHKRRLFVLALALVSLATGLLGLPGTAQAAVPKRIGNFTQVHYIEDGYLYNHYATVAYHAKHKTHNAYVWNDTHTKKLANLKQHPNYTWYQLATGTYKGSKNWVRVTNFPDTKRGWIHKSQLKKGFNPTGYQILQKRYDAYAGHAFHLNSQTKNVYLWDWSHTKKRANLKHYTNQTFGQRHSILVRHNGHESWYSYVDVTIKGKTVSGYVQTKQLLKGRTPNHTGHNLLFPDDFVATADYQQYIRDSKYQKLARSIVKLFPNTPVDYGLSRIAAYNFATNDTWIEDEPERISTQGYTQFVAFKPIVTYLMTHKDQSNAQKLAAVERLLVKQGYTPAKRQQLKGYKLGIYIINNLKGGRVDEAGNAYKGNWYGLVLAKPTR
;
A
#
# COMPACT_ATOMS: atom_id res chain seq x y z
N MET A 1 6.26 31.22 1.14
CA MET A 1 7.60 31.60 1.66
C MET A 1 7.76 31.07 3.07
N HIS A 2 8.57 30.03 3.28
CA HIS A 2 9.46 29.87 4.46
C HIS A 2 10.30 28.58 4.29
N LYS A 3 11.55 28.67 4.73
CA LYS A 3 12.73 27.92 4.29
C LYS A 3 12.77 26.48 4.85
N ARG A 4 13.06 25.49 4.00
CA ARG A 4 13.48 24.15 4.40
C ARG A 4 14.90 24.20 4.99
N ARG A 5 15.06 23.76 6.23
CA ARG A 5 16.38 23.46 6.82
C ARG A 5 16.61 21.95 6.75
N LEU A 6 17.60 21.53 5.97
CA LEU A 6 18.16 20.18 6.02
C LEU A 6 19.06 20.08 7.25
N PHE A 7 18.85 19.06 8.08
CA PHE A 7 19.86 18.59 9.03
C PHE A 7 20.71 17.52 8.35
N VAL A 8 21.98 17.85 8.11
CA VAL A 8 23.03 16.91 7.70
C VAL A 8 23.79 16.55 8.98
N LEU A 9 23.79 15.28 9.36
CA LEU A 9 24.68 14.76 10.40
C LEU A 9 26.04 14.48 9.75
N ALA A 10 27.05 15.29 10.11
CA ALA A 10 28.44 15.08 9.73
C ALA A 10 29.08 14.04 10.67
N LEU A 11 29.60 12.94 10.11
CA LEU A 11 30.51 12.05 10.82
C LEU A 11 31.94 12.41 10.40
N ALA A 12 32.71 12.89 11.37
CA ALA A 12 34.10 13.27 11.20
C ALA A 12 34.96 12.03 10.91
N LEU A 13 35.73 12.06 9.82
CA LEU A 13 36.94 11.27 9.66
C LEU A 13 38.06 12.22 9.29
N VAL A 14 38.98 12.34 10.24
CA VAL A 14 40.25 13.07 10.13
C VAL A 14 41.07 12.44 9.01
N SER A 15 41.43 13.24 8.02
CA SER A 15 42.64 13.00 7.23
C SER A 15 43.44 14.30 7.22
N LEU A 16 44.56 14.30 7.97
CA LEU A 16 45.57 15.34 7.84
C LEU A 16 46.19 15.22 6.45
N ALA A 17 46.13 16.31 5.70
CA ALA A 17 46.87 16.52 4.47
C ALA A 17 47.95 17.58 4.73
N THR A 18 49.22 17.19 4.62
CA THR A 18 50.39 18.00 4.28
C THR A 18 51.44 17.02 3.73
N GLY A 19 52.15 17.23 2.61
CA GLY A 19 52.20 18.35 1.68
C GLY A 19 52.86 17.96 0.34
N LEU A 20 52.94 18.98 -0.51
CA LEU A 20 53.43 19.12 -1.88
C LEU A 20 54.72 18.36 -2.28
N LEU A 21 54.75 17.85 -3.53
CA LEU A 21 55.54 18.35 -4.68
C LEU A 21 55.49 17.33 -5.83
N GLY A 22 55.30 17.81 -7.07
CA GLY A 22 54.90 16.99 -8.22
C GLY A 22 56.01 16.25 -8.96
N LEU A 23 55.61 15.20 -9.69
CA LEU A 23 56.27 14.60 -10.87
C LEU A 23 55.21 13.84 -11.70
N PRO A 24 55.39 13.69 -13.03
CA PRO A 24 54.33 13.29 -13.96
C PRO A 24 54.09 11.77 -13.96
N GLY A 25 52.80 11.40 -14.06
CA GLY A 25 52.33 10.18 -14.71
C GLY A 25 52.87 8.84 -14.21
N THR A 26 52.27 8.31 -13.14
CA THR A 26 52.04 6.85 -13.07
C THR A 26 50.54 6.62 -13.01
N ALA A 27 50.02 5.87 -13.98
CA ALA A 27 48.66 5.37 -13.90
C ALA A 27 48.55 4.57 -12.59
N GLN A 28 47.82 5.13 -11.62
CA GLN A 28 47.65 4.50 -10.33
C GLN A 28 46.86 3.23 -10.55
N ALA A 29 47.54 2.09 -10.50
CA ALA A 29 46.91 0.78 -10.63
C ALA A 29 45.75 0.72 -9.63
N ALA A 30 44.53 0.55 -10.14
CA ALA A 30 43.35 0.44 -9.30
C ALA A 30 43.60 -0.63 -8.23
N VAL A 31 43.64 -0.23 -6.95
CA VAL A 31 43.86 -1.15 -5.83
C VAL A 31 42.88 -2.33 -5.96
N PRO A 32 43.33 -3.60 -5.88
CA PRO A 32 42.44 -4.74 -5.96
C PRO A 32 41.36 -4.61 -4.89
N LYS A 33 40.09 -4.49 -5.30
CA LYS A 33 38.98 -4.41 -4.35
C LYS A 33 38.99 -5.68 -3.47
N ARG A 34 38.86 -5.51 -2.16
CA ARG A 34 38.86 -6.58 -1.15
C ARG A 34 37.51 -6.62 -0.45
N ILE A 35 36.99 -7.81 -0.20
CA ILE A 35 35.81 -8.04 0.65
C ILE A 35 36.17 -9.14 1.65
N GLY A 36 36.39 -8.77 2.91
CA GLY A 36 36.86 -9.71 3.93
C GLY A 36 38.16 -10.40 3.51
N ASN A 37 38.13 -11.72 3.35
CA ASN A 37 39.30 -12.51 2.93
C ASN A 37 39.39 -12.74 1.41
N PHE A 38 38.43 -12.23 0.64
CA PHE A 38 38.44 -12.31 -0.82
C PHE A 38 39.14 -11.09 -1.42
N THR A 39 40.08 -11.31 -2.33
CA THR A 39 40.86 -10.28 -3.04
C THR A 39 40.52 -10.27 -4.52
N GLN A 40 41.03 -9.30 -5.28
CA GLN A 40 40.76 -9.17 -6.72
C GLN A 40 39.26 -9.21 -7.03
N VAL A 41 38.47 -8.50 -6.22
CA VAL A 41 37.01 -8.55 -6.32
C VAL A 41 36.55 -7.69 -7.49
N HIS A 42 35.84 -8.33 -8.43
CA HIS A 42 35.21 -7.66 -9.56
C HIS A 42 33.70 -7.74 -9.37
N TYR A 43 33.07 -6.60 -9.11
CA TYR A 43 31.61 -6.50 -9.10
C TYR A 43 31.09 -6.60 -10.52
N ILE A 44 29.92 -7.21 -10.67
CA ILE A 44 29.16 -7.07 -11.91
C ILE A 44 28.42 -5.75 -11.82
N GLU A 45 28.65 -4.86 -12.79
CA GLU A 45 27.79 -3.70 -13.03
C GLU A 45 26.35 -4.23 -13.18
N ASP A 46 25.39 -3.67 -12.45
CA ASP A 46 24.00 -4.18 -12.28
C ASP A 46 23.76 -5.20 -11.16
N GLY A 47 24.70 -5.36 -10.23
CA GLY A 47 24.50 -6.13 -9.01
C GLY A 47 23.35 -5.58 -8.14
N TYR A 48 22.12 -6.02 -8.42
CA TYR A 48 20.91 -5.67 -7.68
C TYR A 48 20.57 -4.16 -7.73
N LEU A 49 20.54 -3.59 -8.93
CA LEU A 49 20.07 -2.21 -9.12
C LEU A 49 18.54 -2.16 -9.25
N TYR A 50 17.98 -1.05 -8.76
CA TYR A 50 16.57 -0.70 -8.80
C TYR A 50 16.00 -1.00 -10.21
N ASN A 51 15.16 -2.02 -10.30
CA ASN A 51 14.42 -2.49 -11.49
C ASN A 51 14.99 -3.63 -12.37
N HIS A 52 16.23 -4.10 -12.15
CA HIS A 52 16.81 -5.22 -12.93
C HIS A 52 17.61 -6.20 -12.05
N TYR A 53 17.47 -7.51 -12.28
CA TYR A 53 18.29 -8.51 -11.59
C TYR A 53 19.61 -8.73 -12.33
N ALA A 54 20.64 -9.13 -11.58
CA ALA A 54 21.95 -9.40 -12.15
C ALA A 54 21.83 -10.34 -13.37
N THR A 55 22.46 -9.94 -14.45
CA THR A 55 22.42 -10.62 -15.76
C THR A 55 22.96 -12.06 -15.71
N VAL A 56 23.75 -12.39 -14.68
CA VAL A 56 24.34 -13.71 -14.50
C VAL A 56 23.64 -14.48 -13.38
N ALA A 57 22.84 -15.46 -13.79
CA ALA A 57 22.18 -16.42 -12.91
C ALA A 57 22.96 -17.75 -12.82
N TYR A 58 22.81 -18.41 -11.68
CA TYR A 58 23.29 -19.77 -11.40
C TYR A 58 22.23 -20.59 -10.68
N HIS A 59 22.40 -21.90 -10.70
CA HIS A 59 21.73 -22.83 -9.80
C HIS A 59 22.71 -23.90 -9.31
N ALA A 60 22.29 -24.68 -8.32
CA ALA A 60 23.10 -25.78 -7.81
C ALA A 60 23.44 -26.79 -8.90
N LYS A 61 24.72 -27.13 -9.05
CA LYS A 61 25.16 -28.16 -10.01
C LYS A 61 24.55 -29.53 -9.68
N HIS A 62 24.46 -29.85 -8.38
CA HIS A 62 23.85 -31.07 -7.86
C HIS A 62 22.85 -30.71 -6.76
N LYS A 63 21.59 -31.15 -6.89
CA LYS A 63 20.50 -30.78 -5.95
C LYS A 63 20.65 -31.42 -4.56
N THR A 64 21.38 -32.53 -4.46
CA THR A 64 21.49 -33.35 -3.24
C THR A 64 22.84 -33.21 -2.53
N HIS A 65 23.81 -32.54 -3.15
CA HIS A 65 25.16 -32.37 -2.60
C HIS A 65 25.27 -31.08 -1.80
N ASN A 66 26.09 -31.10 -0.76
CA ASN A 66 26.35 -29.89 0.03
C ASN A 66 27.18 -28.90 -0.80
N ALA A 67 26.64 -27.70 -0.93
CA ALA A 67 27.27 -26.59 -1.63
C ALA A 67 27.02 -25.32 -0.81
N TYR A 68 28.05 -24.90 -0.07
CA TYR A 68 27.91 -23.85 0.94
C TYR A 68 28.19 -22.46 0.37
N VAL A 69 27.34 -21.52 0.75
CA VAL A 69 27.58 -20.08 0.65
C VAL A 69 28.25 -19.64 1.94
N TRP A 70 29.41 -19.01 1.83
CA TRP A 70 30.25 -18.58 2.94
C TRP A 70 30.16 -17.08 3.16
N ASN A 71 30.39 -16.64 4.40
CA ASN A 71 30.57 -15.23 4.71
C ASN A 71 31.87 -14.66 4.10
N ASP A 72 32.01 -13.34 4.16
CA ASP A 72 33.11 -12.61 3.53
C ASP A 72 34.49 -12.96 4.12
N THR A 73 34.57 -13.53 5.33
CA THR A 73 35.82 -14.02 5.94
C THR A 73 36.05 -15.52 5.77
N HIS A 74 35.11 -16.23 5.14
CA HIS A 74 35.13 -17.70 4.98
C HIS A 74 35.26 -18.46 6.32
N THR A 75 34.66 -17.93 7.39
CA THR A 75 34.61 -18.58 8.72
C THR A 75 33.25 -19.21 9.03
N LYS A 76 32.19 -18.78 8.33
CA LYS A 76 30.81 -19.20 8.60
C LYS A 76 30.09 -19.60 7.31
N LYS A 77 29.39 -20.74 7.37
CA LYS A 77 28.43 -21.18 6.34
C LYS A 77 27.11 -20.42 6.56
N LEU A 78 26.68 -19.66 5.57
CA LEU A 78 25.48 -18.83 5.60
C LEU A 78 24.25 -19.52 4.99
N ALA A 79 24.47 -20.35 3.97
CA ALA A 79 23.43 -21.15 3.34
C ALA A 79 24.03 -22.41 2.72
N ASN A 80 23.18 -23.42 2.49
CA ASN A 80 23.53 -24.61 1.73
C ASN A 80 22.55 -24.77 0.57
N LEU A 81 23.06 -24.82 -0.66
CA LEU A 81 22.25 -24.93 -1.88
C LEU A 81 21.40 -26.21 -1.90
N LYS A 82 21.84 -27.28 -1.22
CA LYS A 82 21.05 -28.51 -1.03
C LYS A 82 19.66 -28.26 -0.41
N GLN A 83 19.56 -27.28 0.49
CA GLN A 83 18.32 -26.92 1.17
C GLN A 83 17.41 -26.03 0.32
N HIS A 84 17.90 -25.59 -0.84
CA HIS A 84 17.23 -24.67 -1.75
C HIS A 84 17.35 -25.14 -3.22
N PRO A 85 16.93 -26.39 -3.52
CA PRO A 85 17.22 -27.05 -4.80
C PRO A 85 16.52 -26.40 -6.01
N ASN A 86 15.51 -25.55 -5.76
CA ASN A 86 14.76 -24.80 -6.76
C ASN A 86 15.17 -23.32 -6.85
N TYR A 87 16.16 -22.86 -6.08
CA TYR A 87 16.54 -21.44 -6.12
C TYR A 87 17.42 -21.15 -7.33
N THR A 88 17.23 -19.94 -7.85
CA THR A 88 18.22 -19.26 -8.70
C THR A 88 19.05 -18.33 -7.83
N TRP A 89 20.36 -18.35 -8.05
CA TRP A 89 21.37 -17.54 -7.37
C TRP A 89 21.96 -16.54 -8.35
N TYR A 90 21.92 -15.26 -8.01
CA TYR A 90 22.34 -14.17 -8.86
C TYR A 90 23.76 -13.75 -8.49
N GLN A 91 24.67 -13.67 -9.46
CA GLN A 91 26.04 -13.26 -9.24
C GLN A 91 26.11 -11.77 -8.94
N LEU A 92 26.83 -11.41 -7.88
CA LEU A 92 27.12 -10.02 -7.50
C LEU A 92 28.57 -9.64 -7.81
N ALA A 93 29.48 -10.59 -7.65
CA ALA A 93 30.90 -10.36 -7.88
C ALA A 93 31.66 -11.68 -8.15
N THR A 94 32.86 -11.57 -8.69
CA THR A 94 33.90 -12.62 -8.65
C THR A 94 35.03 -12.20 -7.72
N GLY A 95 35.84 -13.15 -7.25
CA GLY A 95 37.00 -12.84 -6.43
C GLY A 95 37.95 -14.03 -6.29
N THR A 96 39.07 -13.76 -5.64
CA THR A 96 40.14 -14.70 -5.36
C THR A 96 40.20 -15.02 -3.88
N TYR A 97 40.25 -16.30 -3.52
CA TYR A 97 40.48 -16.75 -2.14
C TYR A 97 41.36 -18.00 -2.12
N LYS A 98 42.38 -17.98 -1.26
CA LYS A 98 43.42 -19.02 -1.18
C LYS A 98 43.99 -19.39 -2.55
N GLY A 99 44.36 -18.38 -3.35
CA GLY A 99 44.92 -18.56 -4.70
C GLY A 99 43.92 -18.91 -5.80
N SER A 100 42.69 -19.34 -5.48
CA SER A 100 41.67 -19.69 -6.48
C SER A 100 40.88 -18.47 -6.92
N LYS A 101 40.84 -18.20 -8.24
CA LYS A 101 39.99 -17.16 -8.89
C LYS A 101 38.55 -17.62 -9.16
N ASN A 102 38.20 -18.83 -8.73
CA ASN A 102 36.92 -19.47 -9.04
C ASN A 102 35.84 -19.22 -8.00
N TRP A 103 35.91 -18.10 -7.27
CA TRP A 103 34.87 -17.73 -6.32
C TRP A 103 33.92 -16.71 -6.92
N VAL A 104 32.62 -16.92 -6.65
CA VAL A 104 31.57 -15.96 -6.96
C VAL A 104 30.83 -15.59 -5.70
N ARG A 105 30.56 -14.30 -5.55
CA ARG A 105 29.61 -13.80 -4.57
C ARG A 105 28.22 -13.87 -5.19
N VAL A 106 27.30 -14.53 -4.53
CA VAL A 106 25.94 -14.75 -5.02
C VAL A 106 24.91 -14.27 -4.00
N THR A 107 23.70 -14.01 -4.47
CA THR A 107 22.52 -13.82 -3.61
C THR A 107 21.28 -14.53 -4.16
N ASN A 108 20.31 -14.87 -3.32
CA ASN A 108 18.98 -15.30 -3.77
C ASN A 108 18.06 -14.08 -3.97
N PHE A 109 16.89 -14.26 -4.59
CA PHE A 109 15.78 -13.32 -4.37
C PHE A 109 15.12 -13.63 -3.02
N PRO A 110 14.73 -12.66 -2.17
CA PRO A 110 14.83 -11.20 -2.30
C PRO A 110 16.04 -10.62 -1.56
N ASP A 111 17.21 -11.24 -1.71
CA ASP A 111 18.47 -10.87 -1.06
C ASP A 111 18.52 -11.18 0.44
N THR A 112 18.03 -12.36 0.82
CA THR A 112 18.06 -12.85 2.21
C THR A 112 19.23 -13.77 2.52
N LYS A 113 19.93 -14.26 1.49
CA LYS A 113 21.09 -15.15 1.57
C LYS A 113 22.11 -14.65 0.58
N ARG A 114 23.22 -14.14 1.09
CA ARG A 114 24.29 -13.54 0.30
C ARG A 114 25.65 -14.02 0.79
N GLY A 115 26.56 -14.34 -0.12
CA GLY A 115 27.93 -14.71 0.24
C GLY A 115 28.69 -15.39 -0.88
N TRP A 116 29.82 -16.00 -0.56
CA TRP A 116 30.76 -16.56 -1.52
C TRP A 116 30.61 -18.07 -1.69
N ILE A 117 30.68 -18.54 -2.93
CA ILE A 117 30.64 -19.96 -3.26
C ILE A 117 31.61 -20.24 -4.41
N HIS A 118 32.23 -21.42 -4.39
CA HIS A 118 33.13 -21.85 -5.45
C HIS A 118 32.32 -22.22 -6.71
N LYS A 119 32.72 -21.70 -7.87
CA LYS A 119 32.03 -21.88 -9.17
C LYS A 119 31.80 -23.34 -9.54
N SER A 120 32.67 -24.26 -9.12
CA SER A 120 32.50 -25.70 -9.41
C SER A 120 31.22 -26.32 -8.82
N GLN A 121 30.61 -25.67 -7.83
CA GLN A 121 29.35 -26.08 -7.19
C GLN A 121 28.10 -25.57 -7.94
N LEU A 122 28.30 -24.72 -8.96
CA LEU A 122 27.25 -24.02 -9.67
C LEU A 122 27.17 -24.48 -11.13
N LYS A 123 25.95 -24.38 -11.68
CA LYS A 123 25.69 -24.44 -13.12
C LYS A 123 25.12 -23.09 -13.55
N LYS A 124 25.65 -22.52 -14.64
CA LYS A 124 25.22 -21.22 -15.17
C LYS A 124 23.78 -21.32 -15.71
N GLY A 125 23.02 -20.24 -15.54
CA GLY A 125 21.62 -20.12 -15.95
C GLY A 125 20.64 -20.25 -14.77
N PHE A 126 19.40 -19.82 -15.04
CA PHE A 126 18.29 -19.96 -14.10
C PHE A 126 18.03 -21.43 -13.74
N ASN A 127 17.49 -21.66 -12.55
CA ASN A 127 17.02 -22.98 -12.18
C ASN A 127 15.81 -23.37 -13.06
N PRO A 128 15.85 -24.52 -13.76
CA PRO A 128 14.77 -24.91 -14.66
C PRO A 128 13.51 -25.42 -13.94
N THR A 129 13.66 -25.82 -12.66
CA THR A 129 12.56 -26.38 -11.84
C THR A 129 12.00 -25.39 -10.83
N GLY A 130 12.54 -24.17 -10.78
CA GLY A 130 12.13 -23.13 -9.86
C GLY A 130 11.48 -21.95 -10.56
N TYR A 131 10.87 -21.07 -9.76
CA TYR A 131 10.38 -19.79 -10.25
C TYR A 131 11.57 -18.85 -10.51
N GLN A 132 11.64 -18.36 -11.74
CA GLN A 132 12.73 -17.53 -12.24
C GLN A 132 12.31 -16.07 -12.15
N ILE A 133 13.03 -15.26 -11.39
CA ILE A 133 12.68 -13.85 -11.21
C ILE A 133 13.46 -13.03 -12.22
N LEU A 134 12.76 -12.47 -13.20
CA LEU A 134 13.37 -11.79 -14.36
C LEU A 134 13.49 -10.29 -14.15
N GLN A 135 12.49 -9.69 -13.49
CA GLN A 135 12.44 -8.23 -13.29
C GLN A 135 11.76 -7.88 -11.96
N LYS A 136 12.12 -6.73 -11.38
CA LYS A 136 11.42 -6.09 -10.25
C LYS A 136 11.02 -4.68 -10.67
N ARG A 137 9.92 -4.11 -10.16
CA ARG A 137 9.56 -2.71 -10.42
C ARG A 137 8.99 -2.03 -9.18
N TYR A 138 9.42 -0.80 -8.91
CA TYR A 138 8.95 0.01 -7.78
C TYR A 138 8.15 1.24 -8.22
N ASP A 139 8.75 2.27 -8.83
CA ASP A 139 8.19 3.64 -8.89
C ASP A 139 6.77 3.78 -9.43
N ALA A 140 6.51 3.42 -10.70
CA ALA A 140 5.16 3.55 -11.28
C ALA A 140 4.15 2.52 -10.76
N TYR A 141 4.58 1.56 -9.92
CA TYR A 141 3.83 0.36 -9.55
C TYR A 141 3.78 0.13 -8.02
N ALA A 142 4.28 1.07 -7.21
CA ALA A 142 4.25 1.03 -5.75
C ALA A 142 3.28 2.08 -5.19
N GLY A 143 2.77 1.85 -3.99
CA GLY A 143 1.85 2.74 -3.28
C GLY A 143 0.40 2.71 -3.81
N HIS A 144 0.14 2.04 -4.93
CA HIS A 144 -1.22 1.94 -5.48
C HIS A 144 -2.08 1.00 -4.64
N ALA A 145 -3.35 1.37 -4.52
CA ALA A 145 -4.41 0.54 -3.95
C ALA A 145 -4.87 -0.50 -4.98
N PHE A 146 -5.09 -1.72 -4.52
CA PHE A 146 -5.69 -2.80 -5.30
C PHE A 146 -6.72 -3.57 -4.49
N HIS A 147 -7.58 -4.31 -5.16
CA HIS A 147 -8.45 -5.31 -4.57
C HIS A 147 -8.58 -6.52 -5.49
N LEU A 148 -9.20 -7.60 -5.02
CA LEU A 148 -9.40 -8.79 -5.84
C LEU A 148 -10.40 -8.54 -6.98
N ASN A 149 -10.09 -9.10 -8.15
CA ASN A 149 -11.01 -9.08 -9.30
C ASN A 149 -12.18 -10.09 -9.19
N SER A 150 -12.16 -10.97 -8.19
CA SER A 150 -13.19 -11.96 -7.95
C SER A 150 -13.39 -12.15 -6.46
N GLN A 151 -14.66 -12.24 -6.05
CA GLN A 151 -15.03 -12.44 -4.65
C GLN A 151 -15.12 -13.91 -4.24
N THR A 152 -15.12 -14.84 -5.19
CA THR A 152 -15.40 -16.27 -4.94
C THR A 152 -14.24 -17.20 -5.31
N LYS A 153 -13.42 -16.81 -6.31
CA LYS A 153 -12.31 -17.65 -6.77
C LYS A 153 -11.19 -17.70 -5.73
N ASN A 154 -10.60 -18.89 -5.57
CA ASN A 154 -9.38 -19.04 -4.77
C ASN A 154 -8.24 -18.23 -5.41
N VAL A 155 -7.72 -17.26 -4.66
CA VAL A 155 -6.57 -16.46 -5.05
C VAL A 155 -5.60 -16.53 -3.88
N TYR A 156 -4.37 -16.98 -4.10
CA TYR A 156 -3.44 -17.20 -3.00
C TYR A 156 -2.36 -16.12 -2.96
N LEU A 157 -2.04 -15.70 -1.74
CA LEU A 157 -0.85 -14.93 -1.44
C LEU A 157 0.32 -15.90 -1.25
N TRP A 158 1.33 -15.84 -2.10
CA TRP A 158 2.46 -16.76 -2.10
C TRP A 158 3.71 -16.13 -1.47
N ASP A 159 4.61 -16.96 -0.97
CA ASP A 159 6.02 -16.57 -0.87
C ASP A 159 6.65 -16.44 -2.26
N TRP A 160 7.80 -15.76 -2.34
CA TRP A 160 8.44 -15.49 -3.62
C TRP A 160 8.84 -16.77 -4.38
N SER A 161 9.21 -17.82 -3.65
CA SER A 161 9.59 -19.11 -4.22
C SER A 161 8.40 -19.99 -4.59
N HIS A 162 7.16 -19.52 -4.39
CA HIS A 162 5.93 -20.25 -4.67
C HIS A 162 5.87 -21.65 -4.03
N THR A 163 6.48 -21.79 -2.87
CA THR A 163 6.54 -23.02 -2.09
C THR A 163 5.54 -23.01 -0.94
N LYS A 164 5.07 -21.83 -0.53
CA LYS A 164 4.17 -21.66 0.61
C LYS A 164 3.05 -20.68 0.29
N LYS A 165 1.81 -21.16 0.42
CA LYS A 165 0.61 -20.33 0.50
C LYS A 165 0.62 -19.63 1.86
N ARG A 166 0.68 -18.30 1.86
CA ARG A 166 0.62 -17.46 3.06
C ARG A 166 -0.81 -17.18 3.49
N ALA A 167 -1.70 -17.02 2.52
CA ALA A 167 -3.12 -16.79 2.73
C ALA A 167 -3.93 -17.14 1.47
N ASN A 168 -5.24 -17.36 1.64
CA ASN A 168 -6.20 -17.36 0.54
C ASN A 168 -7.00 -16.06 0.58
N LEU A 169 -6.76 -15.19 -0.39
CA LEU A 169 -7.29 -13.83 -0.48
C LEU A 169 -8.81 -13.78 -0.66
N LYS A 170 -9.46 -14.87 -1.07
CA LYS A 170 -10.93 -14.93 -1.19
C LYS A 170 -11.65 -14.61 0.14
N HIS A 171 -10.98 -14.80 1.27
CA HIS A 171 -11.51 -14.51 2.61
C HIS A 171 -11.28 -13.06 3.05
N TYR A 172 -10.64 -12.24 2.22
CA TYR A 172 -10.23 -10.86 2.51
C TYR A 172 -10.62 -9.92 1.36
N THR A 173 -11.73 -10.22 0.67
CA THR A 173 -12.23 -9.43 -0.47
C THR A 173 -12.72 -8.05 -0.04
N ASN A 174 -12.98 -7.85 1.24
CA ASN A 174 -13.34 -6.59 1.87
C ASN A 174 -12.14 -5.71 2.25
N GLN A 175 -10.93 -6.09 1.84
CA GLN A 175 -9.73 -5.29 2.08
C GLN A 175 -9.21 -4.67 0.79
N THR A 176 -8.70 -3.44 0.93
CA THR A 176 -7.83 -2.83 -0.06
C THR A 176 -6.40 -3.20 0.26
N PHE A 177 -5.66 -3.70 -0.72
CA PHE A 177 -4.27 -4.07 -0.59
C PHE A 177 -3.36 -2.95 -1.11
N GLY A 178 -2.37 -2.56 -0.32
CA GLY A 178 -1.29 -1.69 -0.78
C GLY A 178 -0.25 -2.50 -1.55
N GLN A 179 0.05 -2.11 -2.79
CA GLN A 179 1.15 -2.71 -3.56
C GLN A 179 2.48 -2.03 -3.20
N ARG A 180 3.52 -2.80 -2.87
CA ARG A 180 4.87 -2.25 -2.64
C ARG A 180 5.79 -2.32 -3.85
N HIS A 181 5.66 -3.36 -4.66
CA HIS A 181 6.41 -3.56 -5.90
C HIS A 181 5.75 -4.64 -6.75
N SER A 182 6.28 -4.88 -7.95
CA SER A 182 5.95 -6.07 -8.77
C SER A 182 7.20 -6.81 -9.21
N ILE A 183 7.03 -8.08 -9.59
CA ILE A 183 8.07 -8.91 -10.18
C ILE A 183 7.55 -9.63 -11.43
N LEU A 184 8.40 -9.74 -12.45
CA LEU A 184 8.17 -10.61 -13.59
C LEU A 184 8.77 -11.98 -13.26
N VAL A 185 7.93 -13.01 -13.34
CA VAL A 185 8.31 -14.37 -12.96
C VAL A 185 8.07 -15.31 -14.12
N ARG A 186 9.08 -16.12 -14.46
CA ARG A 186 8.97 -17.22 -15.42
C ARG A 186 8.92 -18.57 -14.71
N HIS A 187 7.98 -19.42 -15.10
CA HIS A 187 7.87 -20.79 -14.61
C HIS A 187 7.27 -21.67 -15.71
N ASN A 188 7.90 -22.82 -15.98
CA ASN A 188 7.51 -23.74 -17.07
C ASN A 188 7.34 -23.04 -18.42
N GLY A 189 8.27 -22.13 -18.76
CA GLY A 189 8.23 -21.37 -20.03
C GLY A 189 7.24 -20.21 -20.07
N HIS A 190 6.35 -20.09 -19.09
CA HIS A 190 5.35 -19.01 -19.03
C HIS A 190 5.79 -17.87 -18.12
N GLU A 191 5.57 -16.64 -18.56
CA GLU A 191 5.84 -15.43 -17.80
C GLU A 191 4.57 -14.83 -17.22
N SER A 192 4.66 -14.29 -16.02
CA SER A 192 3.56 -13.59 -15.37
C SER A 192 4.06 -12.54 -14.40
N TRP A 193 3.36 -11.42 -14.36
CA TRP A 193 3.56 -10.39 -13.34
C TRP A 193 2.91 -10.79 -12.03
N TYR A 194 3.64 -10.56 -10.94
CA TYR A 194 3.15 -10.72 -9.58
C TYR A 194 3.31 -9.41 -8.81
N SER A 195 2.23 -8.98 -8.16
CA SER A 195 2.22 -7.84 -7.27
C SER A 195 2.55 -8.29 -5.85
N TYR A 196 3.47 -7.58 -5.19
CA TYR A 196 3.74 -7.77 -3.77
C TYR A 196 2.82 -6.87 -2.96
N VAL A 197 1.92 -7.48 -2.19
CA VAL A 197 0.83 -6.78 -1.51
C VAL A 197 0.81 -7.11 -0.02
N ASP A 198 0.29 -6.18 0.77
CA ASP A 198 0.03 -6.33 2.19
C ASP A 198 -1.44 -6.64 2.46
N VAL A 199 -1.70 -7.61 3.35
CA VAL A 199 -3.04 -8.04 3.77
C VAL A 199 -3.10 -8.12 5.28
N THR A 200 -4.16 -7.60 5.89
CA THR A 200 -4.36 -7.68 7.34
C THR A 200 -5.08 -8.96 7.71
N ILE A 201 -4.41 -9.86 8.43
CA ILE A 201 -4.94 -11.15 8.86
C ILE A 201 -4.86 -11.21 10.38
N LYS A 202 -6.02 -11.30 11.04
CA LYS A 202 -6.12 -11.34 12.51
C LYS A 202 -5.32 -10.20 13.17
N GLY A 203 -5.45 -8.98 12.63
CA GLY A 203 -4.75 -7.79 13.12
C GLY A 203 -3.26 -7.70 12.77
N LYS A 204 -2.70 -8.67 12.03
CA LYS A 204 -1.29 -8.67 11.62
C LYS A 204 -1.15 -8.45 10.12
N THR A 205 -0.16 -7.67 9.72
CA THR A 205 0.17 -7.51 8.30
C THR A 205 0.89 -8.76 7.79
N VAL A 206 0.36 -9.35 6.72
CA VAL A 206 0.95 -10.48 6.01
C VAL A 206 1.20 -10.06 4.56
N SER A 207 2.45 -10.09 4.16
CA SER A 207 2.87 -9.68 2.82
C SER A 207 3.25 -10.88 1.95
N GLY A 208 3.00 -10.78 0.64
CA GLY A 208 3.37 -11.82 -0.31
C GLY A 208 2.99 -11.47 -1.74
N TYR A 209 3.15 -12.44 -2.64
CA TYR A 209 2.96 -12.27 -4.08
C TYR A 209 1.64 -12.85 -4.55
N VAL A 210 0.93 -12.11 -5.38
CA VAL A 210 -0.29 -12.54 -6.07
C VAL A 210 -0.14 -12.20 -7.56
N GLN A 211 -0.68 -13.03 -8.46
CA GLN A 211 -0.62 -12.72 -9.89
C GLN A 211 -1.37 -11.41 -10.14
N THR A 212 -0.72 -10.45 -10.80
CA THR A 212 -1.26 -9.09 -10.98
C THR A 212 -2.60 -9.09 -11.70
N LYS A 213 -2.84 -10.03 -12.64
CA LYS A 213 -4.13 -10.19 -13.35
C LYS A 213 -5.32 -10.55 -12.44
N GLN A 214 -5.06 -10.98 -11.21
CA GLN A 214 -6.09 -11.30 -10.20
C GLN A 214 -6.48 -10.07 -9.37
N LEU A 215 -5.85 -8.93 -9.62
CA LEU A 215 -6.09 -7.67 -8.93
C LEU A 215 -6.74 -6.65 -9.88
N LEU A 216 -7.59 -5.79 -9.32
CA LEU A 216 -8.09 -4.57 -9.93
C LEU A 216 -7.47 -3.37 -9.21
N LYS A 217 -7.11 -2.34 -9.97
CA LYS A 217 -6.59 -1.08 -9.42
C LYS A 217 -7.72 -0.32 -8.71
N GLY A 218 -7.42 0.27 -7.57
CA GLY A 218 -8.36 1.04 -6.75
C GLY A 218 -8.76 0.30 -5.46
N ARG A 219 -9.50 1.02 -4.60
CA ARG A 219 -10.04 0.49 -3.35
C ARG A 219 -11.13 -0.54 -3.61
N THR A 220 -11.36 -1.44 -2.66
CA THR A 220 -12.46 -2.40 -2.74
C THR A 220 -13.81 -1.71 -2.50
N PRO A 221 -14.84 -1.98 -3.33
CA PRO A 221 -16.21 -1.59 -3.03
C PRO A 221 -16.91 -2.59 -2.07
N ASN A 222 -16.24 -3.68 -1.69
CA ASN A 222 -16.80 -4.63 -0.73
C ASN A 222 -16.54 -4.15 0.70
N HIS A 223 -17.57 -3.64 1.34
CA HIS A 223 -17.50 -3.12 2.71
C HIS A 223 -17.96 -4.11 3.78
N THR A 224 -18.11 -5.39 3.44
CA THR A 224 -18.60 -6.41 4.37
C THR A 224 -17.72 -6.47 5.62
N GLY A 225 -18.35 -6.45 6.80
CA GLY A 225 -17.65 -6.52 8.09
C GLY A 225 -17.07 -5.18 8.57
N HIS A 226 -17.12 -4.12 7.77
CA HIS A 226 -16.71 -2.78 8.20
C HIS A 226 -17.87 -2.05 8.89
N ASN A 227 -17.66 -1.66 10.15
CA ASN A 227 -18.63 -0.91 10.92
C ASN A 227 -18.57 0.60 10.63
N LEU A 228 -17.39 1.08 10.24
CA LEU A 228 -17.06 2.47 10.03
C LEU A 228 -16.27 2.61 8.73
N LEU A 229 -16.63 3.59 7.92
CA LEU A 229 -15.92 3.96 6.69
C LEU A 229 -15.85 5.48 6.60
N PHE A 230 -14.69 5.97 6.19
CA PHE A 230 -14.41 7.37 5.97
C PHE A 230 -14.78 7.78 4.53
N PRO A 231 -14.93 9.08 4.25
CA PRO A 231 -15.35 9.54 2.92
C PRO A 231 -14.45 9.01 1.79
N ASP A 232 -13.16 8.82 2.02
CA ASP A 232 -12.21 8.37 0.99
C ASP A 232 -12.16 6.84 0.78
N ASP A 233 -12.91 6.07 1.56
CA ASP A 233 -12.98 4.61 1.42
C ASP A 233 -13.85 4.15 0.25
N PHE A 234 -14.76 5.00 -0.22
CA PHE A 234 -15.67 4.69 -1.31
C PHE A 234 -15.06 4.99 -2.68
N VAL A 235 -15.51 4.27 -3.71
CA VAL A 235 -14.97 4.44 -5.09
C VAL A 235 -15.94 5.11 -6.06
N ALA A 236 -17.24 5.15 -5.76
CA ALA A 236 -18.27 5.71 -6.63
C ALA A 236 -19.57 6.04 -5.89
N THR A 237 -20.46 6.79 -6.53
CA THR A 237 -21.83 7.05 -6.01
C THR A 237 -22.61 5.77 -5.75
N ALA A 238 -22.55 4.78 -6.64
CA ALA A 238 -23.26 3.52 -6.45
C ALA A 238 -22.75 2.75 -5.21
N ASP A 239 -21.44 2.76 -4.97
CA ASP A 239 -20.78 2.16 -3.81
C ASP A 239 -21.22 2.84 -2.50
N TYR A 240 -21.14 4.16 -2.45
CA TYR A 240 -21.58 4.93 -1.28
C TYR A 240 -23.08 4.74 -0.96
N GLN A 241 -23.91 4.72 -2.01
CA GLN A 241 -25.34 4.45 -1.85
C GLN A 241 -25.60 3.02 -1.35
N GLN A 242 -24.84 2.02 -1.80
CA GLN A 242 -24.94 0.65 -1.28
C GLN A 242 -24.58 0.61 0.21
N TYR A 243 -23.51 1.29 0.61
CA TYR A 243 -23.14 1.40 2.02
C TYR A 243 -24.25 2.02 2.88
N ILE A 244 -24.87 3.12 2.43
CA ILE A 244 -26.01 3.72 3.12
C ILE A 244 -27.16 2.73 3.24
N ARG A 245 -27.47 1.97 2.18
CA ARG A 245 -28.55 0.97 2.18
C ARG A 245 -28.29 -0.16 3.18
N ASP A 246 -27.11 -0.78 3.13
CA ASP A 246 -26.86 -2.06 3.76
C ASP A 246 -26.32 -1.94 5.18
N SER A 247 -25.53 -0.91 5.46
CA SER A 247 -24.87 -0.79 6.76
C SER A 247 -25.89 -0.63 7.88
N LYS A 248 -25.81 -1.49 8.90
CA LYS A 248 -26.67 -1.40 10.09
C LYS A 248 -26.51 -0.09 10.87
N TYR A 249 -25.40 0.63 10.65
CA TYR A 249 -25.07 1.89 11.31
C TYR A 249 -25.57 3.13 10.56
N GLN A 250 -26.04 2.98 9.31
CA GLN A 250 -26.51 4.08 8.47
C GLN A 250 -28.03 4.34 8.59
N LYS A 251 -28.68 3.87 9.67
CA LYS A 251 -30.13 4.05 9.90
C LYS A 251 -30.57 5.52 9.84
N LEU A 252 -29.85 6.41 10.51
CA LEU A 252 -30.15 7.85 10.50
C LEU A 252 -29.98 8.45 9.10
N ALA A 253 -28.87 8.15 8.42
CA ALA A 253 -28.62 8.62 7.06
C ALA A 253 -29.74 8.17 6.11
N ARG A 254 -30.12 6.90 6.15
CA ARG A 254 -31.25 6.38 5.34
C ARG A 254 -32.55 7.13 5.60
N SER A 255 -32.87 7.43 6.86
CA SER A 255 -34.09 8.18 7.19
C SER A 255 -34.05 9.61 6.66
N ILE A 256 -32.90 10.30 6.75
CA ILE A 256 -32.74 11.66 6.23
C ILE A 256 -32.81 11.66 4.69
N VAL A 257 -32.19 10.69 4.02
CA VAL A 257 -32.27 10.54 2.56
C VAL A 257 -33.72 10.40 2.08
N LYS A 258 -34.56 9.67 2.82
CA LYS A 258 -36.00 9.52 2.50
C LYS A 258 -36.77 10.85 2.53
N LEU A 259 -36.28 11.88 3.20
CA LEU A 259 -36.90 13.21 3.22
C LEU A 259 -36.75 13.96 1.89
N PHE A 260 -35.89 13.48 0.99
CA PHE A 260 -35.57 14.10 -0.30
C PHE A 260 -35.81 13.11 -1.48
N PRO A 261 -37.08 12.75 -1.76
CA PRO A 261 -37.40 11.66 -2.69
C PRO A 261 -36.92 11.87 -4.14
N ASN A 262 -36.76 13.12 -4.56
CA ASN A 262 -36.34 13.48 -5.93
C ASN A 262 -34.92 14.05 -6.00
N THR A 263 -34.13 13.89 -4.94
CA THR A 263 -32.75 14.40 -4.85
C THR A 263 -31.80 13.23 -4.51
N PRO A 264 -31.20 12.58 -5.52
CA PRO A 264 -30.37 11.41 -5.28
C PRO A 264 -29.09 11.77 -4.52
N VAL A 265 -28.66 10.85 -3.66
CA VAL A 265 -27.36 10.94 -2.98
C VAL A 265 -26.24 10.88 -4.01
N ASP A 266 -25.24 11.73 -3.84
CA ASP A 266 -24.07 11.79 -4.71
C ASP A 266 -22.77 11.74 -3.91
N TYR A 267 -21.84 10.86 -4.29
CA TYR A 267 -20.62 10.62 -3.52
C TYR A 267 -19.69 11.83 -3.49
N GLY A 268 -19.46 12.49 -4.63
CA GLY A 268 -18.61 13.67 -4.68
C GLY A 268 -19.15 14.79 -3.78
N LEU A 269 -20.47 15.01 -3.82
CA LEU A 269 -21.12 15.98 -2.95
C LEU A 269 -21.12 15.55 -1.47
N SER A 270 -21.22 14.25 -1.18
CA SER A 270 -21.09 13.72 0.18
C SER A 270 -19.69 13.90 0.77
N ARG A 271 -18.63 13.77 -0.03
CA ARG A 271 -17.27 14.13 0.40
C ARG A 271 -17.20 15.63 0.72
N ILE A 272 -17.73 16.48 -0.16
CA ILE A 272 -17.78 17.93 0.09
C ILE A 272 -18.57 18.24 1.36
N ALA A 273 -19.69 17.55 1.58
CA ALA A 273 -20.48 17.68 2.80
C ALA A 273 -19.65 17.34 4.05
N ALA A 274 -18.86 16.25 4.00
CA ALA A 274 -18.02 15.79 5.10
C ALA A 274 -16.85 16.74 5.40
N TYR A 275 -16.11 17.18 4.38
CA TYR A 275 -14.89 17.96 4.57
C TYR A 275 -15.13 19.48 4.67
N ASN A 276 -16.16 20.03 4.01
CA ASN A 276 -16.32 21.48 3.90
C ASN A 276 -17.46 22.06 4.73
N PHE A 277 -18.44 21.23 5.10
CA PHE A 277 -19.72 21.68 5.68
C PHE A 277 -20.17 20.89 6.92
N ALA A 278 -19.38 19.92 7.38
CA ALA A 278 -19.78 19.08 8.49
C ALA A 278 -19.45 19.68 9.86
N THR A 279 -20.09 19.12 10.88
CA THR A 279 -19.61 19.21 12.27
C THR A 279 -19.16 17.82 12.70
N ASN A 280 -17.97 17.70 13.29
CA ASN A 280 -17.39 16.43 13.71
C ASN A 280 -16.73 16.55 15.09
N ASP A 281 -16.66 15.45 15.83
CA ASP A 281 -15.85 15.31 17.06
C ASP A 281 -14.78 14.23 16.88
N THR A 282 -14.37 14.00 15.62
CA THR A 282 -13.55 12.85 15.22
C THR A 282 -12.05 13.09 15.40
N TRP A 283 -11.59 14.33 15.32
CA TRP A 283 -10.19 14.74 15.42
C TRP A 283 -9.99 15.73 16.57
N ILE A 284 -8.92 15.57 17.34
CA ILE A 284 -8.61 16.41 18.52
C ILE A 284 -7.79 17.64 18.13
N GLU A 285 -7.00 17.59 17.05
CA GLU A 285 -6.01 18.64 16.77
C GLU A 285 -6.33 19.48 15.53
N ASP A 286 -6.73 18.88 14.41
CA ASP A 286 -6.96 19.63 13.16
C ASP A 286 -8.32 19.34 12.52
N GLU A 287 -8.98 20.41 12.06
CA GLU A 287 -10.13 20.28 11.18
C GLU A 287 -9.71 19.60 9.86
N PRO A 288 -10.58 18.78 9.24
CA PRO A 288 -10.28 18.18 7.96
C PRO A 288 -9.97 19.25 6.90
N GLU A 289 -8.93 19.04 6.08
CA GLU A 289 -8.64 19.94 4.97
C GLU A 289 -9.84 20.04 4.02
N ARG A 290 -10.23 21.26 3.68
CA ARG A 290 -11.33 21.51 2.75
C ARG A 290 -10.95 21.02 1.36
N ILE A 291 -11.86 20.32 0.70
CA ILE A 291 -11.66 19.80 -0.66
C ILE A 291 -12.30 20.72 -1.71
N SER A 292 -11.87 20.57 -2.96
CA SER A 292 -12.45 21.29 -4.10
C SER A 292 -13.96 21.06 -4.24
N THR A 293 -14.69 22.13 -4.57
CA THR A 293 -16.13 22.09 -4.87
C THR A 293 -16.42 22.06 -6.37
N GLN A 294 -15.38 21.91 -7.21
CA GLN A 294 -15.51 21.80 -8.65
C GLN A 294 -16.47 20.66 -9.02
N GLY A 295 -17.31 20.89 -10.03
CA GLY A 295 -18.37 19.97 -10.41
C GLY A 295 -19.74 20.31 -9.81
N TYR A 296 -19.83 21.29 -8.90
CA TYR A 296 -21.08 21.66 -8.24
C TYR A 296 -21.25 23.18 -8.07
N THR A 297 -22.51 23.62 -8.05
CA THR A 297 -22.95 25.01 -7.86
C THR A 297 -24.20 25.06 -6.99
N GLN A 298 -24.64 26.26 -6.60
CA GLN A 298 -25.88 26.48 -5.83
C GLN A 298 -25.91 25.68 -4.51
N PHE A 299 -24.83 25.78 -3.75
CA PHE A 299 -24.70 25.09 -2.47
C PHE A 299 -25.71 25.60 -1.44
N VAL A 300 -26.38 24.67 -0.77
CA VAL A 300 -27.24 24.92 0.38
C VAL A 300 -26.71 24.06 1.53
N ALA A 301 -26.00 24.69 2.46
CA ALA A 301 -25.47 24.02 3.65
C ALA A 301 -26.46 24.10 4.81
N PHE A 302 -26.82 22.95 5.38
CA PHE A 302 -27.76 22.88 6.50
C PHE A 302 -27.05 22.97 7.85
N LYS A 303 -26.26 24.05 8.07
CA LYS A 303 -25.47 24.24 9.30
C LYS A 303 -26.28 24.02 10.59
N PRO A 304 -27.49 24.60 10.77
CA PRO A 304 -28.27 24.39 11.99
C PRO A 304 -28.63 22.92 12.26
N ILE A 305 -28.78 22.11 11.20
CA ILE A 305 -29.11 20.69 11.33
C ILE A 305 -27.89 19.90 11.82
N VAL A 306 -26.74 20.07 11.16
CA VAL A 306 -25.53 19.33 11.54
C VAL A 306 -25.04 19.74 12.93
N THR A 307 -25.17 21.02 13.30
CA THR A 307 -24.90 21.49 14.67
C THR A 307 -25.84 20.84 15.68
N TYR A 308 -27.14 20.80 15.41
CA TYR A 308 -28.11 20.13 16.31
C TYR A 308 -27.76 18.67 16.51
N LEU A 309 -27.44 17.93 15.44
CA LEU A 309 -27.07 16.51 15.50
C LEU A 309 -25.82 16.28 16.35
N MET A 310 -24.84 17.18 16.27
CA MET A 310 -23.63 17.11 17.10
C MET A 310 -23.94 17.39 18.57
N THR A 311 -24.64 18.48 18.87
CA THR A 311 -25.01 18.86 20.25
C THR A 311 -25.86 17.78 20.93
N HIS A 312 -26.69 17.07 20.15
CA HIS A 312 -27.60 16.05 20.66
C HIS A 312 -27.18 14.64 20.22
N LYS A 313 -25.88 14.36 20.20
CA LYS A 313 -25.31 13.09 19.74
C LYS A 313 -25.81 11.85 20.50
N ASP A 314 -26.30 12.01 21.72
CA ASP A 314 -26.85 10.91 22.53
C ASP A 314 -28.35 10.65 22.28
N GLN A 315 -29.04 11.50 21.50
CA GLN A 315 -30.43 11.26 21.13
C GLN A 315 -30.58 10.05 20.21
N SER A 316 -31.75 9.40 20.33
CA SER A 316 -32.16 8.32 19.43
C SER A 316 -32.27 8.81 17.98
N ASN A 317 -32.18 7.88 17.03
CA ASN A 317 -32.34 8.22 15.61
C ASN A 317 -33.72 8.84 15.31
N ALA A 318 -34.78 8.44 16.03
CA ALA A 318 -36.12 8.99 15.85
C ALA A 318 -36.19 10.47 16.29
N GLN A 319 -35.64 10.78 17.47
CA GLN A 319 -35.55 12.16 17.97
C GLN A 319 -34.71 13.05 17.04
N LYS A 320 -33.56 12.55 16.59
CA LYS A 320 -32.72 13.25 15.61
C LYS A 320 -33.46 13.51 14.29
N LEU A 321 -34.18 12.52 13.77
CA LEU A 321 -34.95 12.66 12.54
C LEU A 321 -36.06 13.71 12.68
N ALA A 322 -36.83 13.68 13.77
CA ALA A 322 -37.87 14.68 14.03
C ALA A 322 -37.30 16.11 14.10
N ALA A 323 -36.12 16.27 14.72
CA ALA A 323 -35.44 17.55 14.75
C ALA A 323 -34.94 17.99 13.35
N VAL A 324 -34.38 17.07 12.56
CA VAL A 324 -33.98 17.32 11.16
C VAL A 324 -35.19 17.83 10.36
N GLU A 325 -36.34 17.15 10.44
CA GLU A 325 -37.55 17.57 9.72
C GLU A 325 -37.99 18.98 10.11
N ARG A 326 -38.10 19.25 11.41
CA ARG A 326 -38.47 20.58 11.93
C ARG A 326 -37.50 21.66 11.46
N LEU A 327 -36.20 21.40 11.50
CA LEU A 327 -35.17 22.37 11.10
C LEU A 327 -35.11 22.57 9.58
N LEU A 328 -35.42 21.54 8.78
CA LEU A 328 -35.61 21.70 7.34
C LEU A 328 -36.78 22.62 7.04
N VAL A 329 -37.93 22.44 7.70
CA VAL A 329 -39.10 23.32 7.54
C VAL A 329 -38.76 24.75 7.94
N LYS A 330 -38.06 24.95 9.07
CA LYS A 330 -37.62 26.29 9.52
C LYS A 330 -36.70 26.98 8.51
N GLN A 331 -35.92 26.23 7.73
CA GLN A 331 -35.07 26.75 6.66
C GLN A 331 -35.80 26.87 5.30
N GLY A 332 -37.14 26.73 5.29
CA GLY A 332 -37.97 26.83 4.10
C GLY A 332 -37.92 25.60 3.20
N TYR A 333 -37.40 24.46 3.66
CA TYR A 333 -37.42 23.16 2.97
C TYR A 333 -38.56 22.31 3.49
N THR A 334 -39.80 22.73 3.22
CA THR A 334 -41.01 21.96 3.55
C THR A 334 -41.05 20.61 2.81
N PRO A 335 -41.86 19.64 3.25
CA PRO A 335 -42.05 18.39 2.51
C PRO A 335 -42.37 18.60 1.03
N ALA A 336 -43.28 19.54 0.72
CA ALA A 336 -43.64 19.91 -0.66
C ALA A 336 -42.44 20.43 -1.47
N LYS A 337 -41.62 21.34 -0.88
CA LYS A 337 -40.43 21.85 -1.56
C LYS A 337 -39.41 20.74 -1.83
N ARG A 338 -39.18 19.84 -0.86
CA ARG A 338 -38.25 18.70 -1.03
C ARG A 338 -38.75 17.71 -2.07
N GLN A 339 -40.06 17.54 -2.21
CA GLN A 339 -40.65 16.73 -3.27
C GLN A 339 -40.46 17.36 -4.67
N GLN A 340 -40.46 18.69 -4.78
CA GLN A 340 -40.26 19.38 -6.06
C GLN A 340 -38.78 19.61 -6.44
N LEU A 341 -37.85 19.16 -5.60
CA LEU A 341 -36.43 19.51 -5.66
C LEU A 341 -35.65 18.72 -6.74
N LYS A 342 -35.91 19.05 -8.01
CA LYS A 342 -35.31 18.44 -9.20
C LYS A 342 -33.97 19.09 -9.57
N GLY A 343 -33.06 18.30 -10.15
CA GLY A 343 -31.75 18.77 -10.65
C GLY A 343 -30.69 19.00 -9.57
N TYR A 344 -31.05 18.91 -8.30
CA TYR A 344 -30.09 18.89 -7.19
C TYR A 344 -29.62 17.47 -6.89
N LYS A 345 -28.45 17.39 -6.25
CA LYS A 345 -27.91 16.20 -5.58
C LYS A 345 -27.88 16.44 -4.08
N LEU A 346 -27.95 15.34 -3.32
CA LEU A 346 -27.84 15.34 -1.87
C LEU A 346 -26.44 14.88 -1.47
N GLY A 347 -25.69 15.75 -0.81
CA GLY A 347 -24.49 15.36 -0.07
C GLY A 347 -24.86 15.09 1.37
N ILE A 348 -24.60 13.88 1.82
CA ILE A 348 -24.82 13.45 3.20
C ILE A 348 -23.64 12.60 3.65
N TYR A 349 -23.15 12.82 4.86
CA TYR A 349 -22.17 11.94 5.51
C TYR A 349 -22.48 11.85 7.01
N ILE A 350 -22.63 10.63 7.52
CA ILE A 350 -23.01 10.40 8.92
C ILE A 350 -22.15 9.30 9.53
N ILE A 351 -21.35 9.68 10.53
CA ILE A 351 -20.91 8.83 11.63
C ILE A 351 -21.78 9.19 12.83
N ASN A 352 -22.46 8.22 13.41
CA ASN A 352 -23.40 8.43 14.52
C ASN A 352 -23.07 7.47 15.66
N ASN A 353 -22.31 7.96 16.65
CA ASN A 353 -21.92 7.24 17.85
C ASN A 353 -21.21 5.90 17.59
N LEU A 354 -20.24 5.88 16.67
CA LEU A 354 -19.52 4.66 16.26
C LEU A 354 -18.12 4.59 16.85
N LYS A 355 -17.77 3.44 17.45
CA LYS A 355 -16.41 3.15 17.94
C LYS A 355 -15.42 3.19 16.76
N GLY A 356 -14.30 3.88 16.96
CA GLY A 356 -13.32 4.18 15.91
C GLY A 356 -13.63 5.49 15.18
N GLY A 357 -14.80 6.09 15.41
CA GLY A 357 -15.15 7.39 14.83
C GLY A 357 -14.36 8.54 15.44
N ARG A 358 -13.71 8.35 16.59
CA ARG A 358 -12.79 9.31 17.21
C ARG A 358 -11.56 8.55 17.69
N VAL A 359 -10.37 9.11 17.51
CA VAL A 359 -9.10 8.51 17.96
C VAL A 359 -8.30 9.57 18.69
N ASP A 360 -7.67 9.21 19.82
CA ASP A 360 -6.74 10.10 20.52
C ASP A 360 -5.30 9.99 19.99
N GLU A 361 -4.40 10.84 20.48
CA GLU A 361 -2.98 10.82 20.12
C GLU A 361 -2.29 9.48 20.41
N ALA A 362 -2.76 8.75 21.43
CA ALA A 362 -2.26 7.43 21.79
C ALA A 362 -2.81 6.32 20.89
N GLY A 363 -3.70 6.64 19.94
CA GLY A 363 -4.32 5.66 19.03
C GLY A 363 -5.52 4.93 19.62
N ASN A 364 -6.02 5.34 20.79
CA ASN A 364 -7.21 4.74 21.40
C ASN A 364 -8.46 5.15 20.62
N ALA A 365 -9.21 4.15 20.17
CA ALA A 365 -10.48 4.38 19.50
C ALA A 365 -11.59 4.70 20.51
N TYR A 366 -12.37 5.74 20.26
CA TYR A 366 -13.58 6.14 21.00
C TYR A 366 -14.80 6.14 20.08
N LYS A 367 -15.98 6.32 20.66
CA LYS A 367 -17.16 6.63 19.85
C LYS A 367 -17.04 8.06 19.34
N GLY A 368 -17.23 8.25 18.04
CA GLY A 368 -17.22 9.56 17.40
C GLY A 368 -18.45 9.79 16.54
N ASN A 369 -18.57 11.03 16.09
CA ASN A 369 -19.69 11.58 15.35
C ASN A 369 -19.17 12.52 14.27
N TRP A 370 -19.82 12.48 13.12
CA TRP A 370 -19.50 13.34 11.98
C TRP A 370 -20.77 13.51 11.18
N TYR A 371 -21.30 14.73 11.09
CA TYR A 371 -22.54 15.02 10.40
C TYR A 371 -22.31 16.07 9.31
N GLY A 372 -22.48 15.67 8.05
CA GLY A 372 -22.49 16.55 6.88
C GLY A 372 -23.82 16.43 6.14
N LEU A 373 -24.41 17.57 5.76
CA LEU A 373 -25.65 17.62 4.96
C LEU A 373 -25.69 18.88 4.09
N VAL A 374 -25.79 18.70 2.78
CA VAL A 374 -25.76 19.78 1.80
C VAL A 374 -26.58 19.42 0.55
N LEU A 375 -27.16 20.42 -0.11
CA LEU A 375 -27.66 20.30 -1.49
C LEU A 375 -26.76 21.09 -2.42
N ALA A 376 -26.58 20.61 -3.65
CA ALA A 376 -25.97 21.39 -4.72
C ALA A 376 -26.46 20.88 -6.08
N LYS A 377 -26.34 21.71 -7.12
CA LYS A 377 -26.54 21.28 -8.52
C LYS A 377 -25.20 20.91 -9.15
N PRO A 378 -25.10 19.80 -9.89
CA PRO A 378 -23.94 19.53 -10.72
C PRO A 378 -23.72 20.67 -11.73
N THR A 379 -22.47 21.07 -11.98
CA THR A 379 -22.14 21.88 -13.15
C THR A 379 -22.39 21.04 -14.40
N ARG A 380 -23.03 21.62 -15.42
CA ARG A 380 -23.19 20.97 -16.72
C ARG A 380 -21.85 20.71 -17.37
#